data_AF-A0A972GDS0-F1
#
_entry.id   AF-A0A972GDS0-F1
#
_cell.length_a   1.000
_cell.length_b   1.000
_cell.length_c   1.000
_cell.angle_alpha   90.00
_cell.angle_beta   90.00
_cell.angle_gamma   90.00
#
_symmetry.space_group_name_H-M   'P 1'
#
loop_
_entity.id
_entity.type
_entity.pdbx_description
1 polymer ?
#
loop_
_entity_poly.entity_id
_entity_poly.type
_entity_poly.pdbx_seq_one_letter_code
_entity_poly.pdbx_strand_id
1 'polypeptide(L)'
;MPRPRRDDLTKQRIAEIKRAAYQQLVQKGTSGLSLRATARSLGIAPNSIYNYFPNLDSLITALIVDAFASLAEVVEQAGDSLFCNNHLERFIMASQNYRRWALSHGTEYQLIYGNPIPGYEAPAQVTEPLAIRSFQGALRWIVAAWQEQQLRIPHYYETVPETIYPHLTHFKKEVGFDVPEALYYMMFVAWSRIHGMIMLELFGHYDGALGDTAAFFQHEINIMVKQLGFTILP
;
A
#
# COMPACT_ATOMS: atom_id res chain seq x y z
N MET A 1 17.69 2.24 -36.55
CA MET A 1 16.77 2.10 -35.40
C MET A 1 15.65 3.13 -35.56
N PRO A 2 14.38 2.80 -35.28
CA PRO A 2 13.28 3.76 -35.36
C PRO A 2 13.47 4.86 -34.31
N ARG A 3 13.21 6.12 -34.66
CA ARG A 3 13.27 7.25 -33.72
C ARG A 3 12.17 7.09 -32.66
N PRO A 4 12.47 7.18 -31.35
CA PRO A 4 11.44 7.06 -30.32
C PRO A 4 10.34 8.11 -30.53
N ARG A 5 9.07 7.73 -30.33
CA ARG A 5 7.95 8.68 -30.44
C ARG A 5 8.08 9.72 -29.32
N ARG A 6 7.65 10.95 -29.58
CA ARG A 6 7.76 12.09 -28.64
C ARG A 6 7.15 11.78 -27.25
N ASP A 7 6.11 10.97 -27.23
CA ASP A 7 5.43 10.56 -25.99
C ASP A 7 6.29 9.60 -25.15
N ASP A 8 7.05 8.71 -25.80
CA ASP A 8 7.95 7.77 -25.11
C ASP A 8 9.09 8.51 -24.43
N LEU A 9 9.65 9.52 -25.10
CA LEU A 9 10.68 10.40 -24.54
C LEU A 9 10.15 11.21 -23.34
N THR A 10 8.89 11.64 -23.40
CA THR A 10 8.25 12.37 -22.31
C THR A 10 8.06 11.46 -21.09
N LYS A 11 7.55 10.24 -21.30
CA LYS A 11 7.38 9.23 -20.23
C LYS A 11 8.71 8.86 -19.59
N GLN A 12 9.74 8.61 -20.41
CA GLN A 12 11.08 8.33 -19.94
C GLN A 12 11.61 9.48 -19.07
N ARG A 13 11.44 10.73 -19.50
CA ARG A 13 11.89 11.88 -18.72
C ARG A 13 11.15 12.02 -17.40
N ILE A 14 9.84 11.79 -17.37
CA ILE A 14 9.04 11.78 -16.13
C ILE A 14 9.56 10.71 -15.17
N ALA A 15 9.85 9.50 -15.66
CA ALA A 15 10.41 8.43 -14.84
C ALA A 15 11.79 8.80 -14.26
N GLU A 16 12.67 9.43 -15.06
CA GLU A 16 13.97 9.92 -14.60
C GLU A 16 13.83 11.00 -13.51
N ILE A 17 12.88 11.93 -13.67
CA ILE A 17 12.58 12.96 -12.66
C ILE A 17 12.11 12.33 -11.36
N LYS A 18 11.15 11.39 -11.41
CA LYS A 18 10.66 10.69 -10.23
C LYS A 18 11.77 9.90 -9.52
N ARG A 19 12.63 9.21 -10.26
CA ARG A 19 13.78 8.50 -9.69
C ARG A 19 14.77 9.43 -8.99
N ALA A 20 15.09 10.57 -9.58
CA ALA A 20 15.97 11.57 -8.97
C ALA A 20 15.31 12.25 -7.74
N ALA A 21 13.98 12.36 -7.74
CA ALA A 21 13.22 12.83 -6.59
C ALA A 21 13.25 11.82 -5.42
N TYR A 22 13.07 10.52 -5.69
CA TYR A 22 13.22 9.47 -4.67
C TYR A 22 14.62 9.46 -4.06
N GLN A 23 15.68 9.65 -4.86
CA GLN A 23 17.04 9.77 -4.30
C GLN A 23 17.19 10.92 -3.31
N GLN A 24 16.48 12.03 -3.51
CA GLN A 24 16.44 13.12 -2.53
C GLN A 24 15.66 12.74 -1.27
N LEU A 25 14.54 12.05 -1.41
CA LEU A 25 13.76 11.56 -0.26
C LEU A 25 14.60 10.62 0.62
N VAL A 26 15.33 9.68 0.01
CA VAL A 26 16.24 8.76 0.73
C VAL A 26 17.32 9.53 1.49
N GLN A 27 17.91 10.56 0.87
CA GLN A 27 19.06 11.27 1.46
C GLN A 27 18.67 12.34 2.49
N LYS A 28 17.51 12.99 2.32
CA LYS A 28 17.16 14.23 3.01
C LYS A 28 15.74 14.26 3.58
N GLY A 29 14.98 13.17 3.43
CA GLY A 29 13.57 13.13 3.78
C GLY A 29 12.70 14.06 2.93
N THR A 30 11.43 14.16 3.30
CA THR A 30 10.41 14.96 2.59
C THR A 30 10.73 16.45 2.57
N SER A 31 11.30 17.00 3.66
CA SER A 31 11.73 18.41 3.76
C SER A 31 12.84 18.78 2.79
N GLY A 32 13.63 17.81 2.33
CA GLY A 32 14.75 18.02 1.42
C GLY A 32 14.38 17.99 -0.06
N LEU A 33 13.12 17.70 -0.41
CA LEU A 33 12.68 17.53 -1.78
C LEU A 33 12.57 18.87 -2.51
N SER A 34 13.21 18.99 -3.68
CA SER A 34 13.18 20.23 -4.46
C SER A 34 13.25 19.98 -5.96
N LEU A 35 12.29 20.53 -6.72
CA LEU A 35 12.31 20.50 -8.19
C LEU A 35 13.62 21.03 -8.77
N ARG A 36 14.15 22.12 -8.22
CA ARG A 36 15.41 22.70 -8.70
C ARG A 36 16.61 21.79 -8.41
N ALA A 37 16.63 21.11 -7.26
CA ALA A 37 17.66 20.13 -6.96
C ALA A 37 17.55 18.91 -7.88
N THR A 38 16.33 18.44 -8.17
CA THR A 38 16.06 17.34 -9.12
C THR A 38 16.52 17.69 -10.54
N ALA A 39 16.25 18.93 -10.99
CA ALA A 39 16.70 19.39 -12.30
C ALA A 39 18.23 19.41 -12.40
N ARG A 40 18.91 19.91 -11.35
CA ARG A 40 20.37 19.94 -11.28
C ARG A 40 20.98 18.54 -11.28
N SER A 41 20.43 17.58 -10.53
CA SER A 41 20.96 16.21 -10.50
C SER A 41 20.83 15.48 -11.83
N LEU A 42 19.86 15.90 -12.67
CA LEU A 42 19.66 15.37 -14.02
C LEU A 42 20.40 16.15 -15.11
N GLY A 43 21.09 17.24 -14.77
CA GLY A 43 21.79 18.09 -15.74
C GLY A 43 20.87 18.82 -16.72
N ILE A 44 19.59 19.00 -16.37
CA ILE A 44 18.63 19.72 -17.21
C ILE A 44 18.47 21.17 -16.76
N ALA A 45 18.04 22.05 -17.68
CA ALA A 45 17.79 23.45 -17.35
C ALA A 45 16.71 23.56 -16.25
N PRO A 46 16.90 24.34 -15.17
CA PRO A 46 15.95 24.41 -14.06
C PRO A 46 14.52 24.75 -14.46
N ASN A 47 14.34 25.60 -15.48
CA ASN A 47 13.01 25.96 -15.97
C ASN A 47 12.31 24.83 -16.72
N SER A 48 13.06 23.88 -17.30
CA SER A 48 12.49 22.79 -18.10
C SER A 48 11.73 21.77 -17.26
N ILE A 49 12.05 21.64 -15.97
CA ILE A 49 11.37 20.68 -15.08
C ILE A 49 9.89 21.04 -14.87
N TYR A 50 9.55 22.33 -14.94
CA TYR A 50 8.19 22.82 -14.77
C TYR A 50 7.26 22.45 -15.94
N ASN A 51 7.82 22.05 -17.08
CA ASN A 51 7.05 21.49 -18.19
C ASN A 51 6.52 20.07 -17.88
N TYR A 52 7.14 19.38 -16.91
CA TYR A 52 6.76 18.03 -16.48
C TYR A 52 5.97 18.06 -15.16
N PHE A 53 6.41 18.90 -14.22
CA PHE A 53 5.80 19.06 -12.91
C PHE A 53 5.68 20.55 -12.58
N PRO A 54 4.48 21.17 -12.68
CA PRO A 54 4.31 22.60 -12.52
C PRO A 54 4.68 23.12 -11.12
N ASN A 55 4.62 22.27 -10.10
CA ASN A 55 4.98 22.60 -8.73
C ASN A 55 5.45 21.35 -7.96
N LEU A 56 5.97 21.55 -6.74
CA LEU A 56 6.47 20.45 -5.91
C LEU A 56 5.36 19.44 -5.57
N ASP A 57 4.16 19.92 -5.28
CA ASP A 57 3.00 19.09 -4.92
C ASP A 57 2.61 18.12 -6.04
N SER A 58 2.71 18.54 -7.30
CA SER A 58 2.45 17.69 -8.46
C SER A 58 3.47 16.54 -8.58
N LEU A 59 4.73 16.80 -8.20
CA LEU A 59 5.76 15.77 -8.14
C LEU A 59 5.50 14.82 -6.95
N ILE A 60 5.21 15.36 -5.76
CA ILE A 60 4.87 14.54 -4.58
C ILE A 60 3.67 13.64 -4.86
N THR A 61 2.61 14.20 -5.44
CA THR A 61 1.40 13.44 -5.81
C THR A 61 1.73 12.30 -6.77
N ALA A 62 2.59 12.55 -7.77
CA ALA A 62 3.00 11.50 -8.70
C ALA A 62 3.83 10.40 -8.04
N LEU A 63 4.65 10.73 -7.04
CA LEU A 63 5.39 9.73 -6.24
C LEU A 63 4.46 8.92 -5.32
N ILE A 64 3.45 9.55 -4.73
CA ILE A 64 2.41 8.85 -3.94
C ILE A 64 1.61 7.90 -4.81
N VAL A 65 1.22 8.34 -6.01
CA VAL A 65 0.55 7.52 -7.03
C VAL A 65 1.38 6.29 -7.40
N ASP A 66 2.67 6.48 -7.70
CA ASP A 66 3.58 5.36 -7.99
C ASP A 66 3.69 4.38 -6.81
N ALA A 67 3.81 4.90 -5.58
CA ALA A 67 3.93 4.09 -4.38
C ALA A 67 2.67 3.24 -4.13
N PHE A 68 1.47 3.82 -4.20
CA PHE A 68 0.23 3.06 -4.08
C PHE A 68 0.02 2.09 -5.23
N ALA A 69 0.39 2.45 -6.47
CA ALA A 69 0.31 1.55 -7.61
C ALA A 69 1.22 0.32 -7.43
N SER A 70 2.45 0.54 -6.96
CA SER A 70 3.41 -0.53 -6.66
C SER A 70 2.92 -1.44 -5.53
N LEU A 71 2.39 -0.86 -4.45
CA LEU A 71 1.79 -1.63 -3.36
C LEU A 71 0.60 -2.48 -3.83
N ALA A 72 -0.32 -1.87 -4.59
CA ALA A 72 -1.48 -2.55 -5.13
C ALA A 72 -1.09 -3.76 -5.99
N GLU A 73 -0.11 -3.58 -6.87
CA GLU A 73 0.42 -4.65 -7.72
C GLU A 73 0.98 -5.81 -6.89
N VAL A 74 1.76 -5.53 -5.85
CA VAL A 74 2.36 -6.57 -5.00
C VAL A 74 1.30 -7.36 -4.20
N VAL A 75 0.26 -6.69 -3.71
CA VAL A 75 -0.88 -7.33 -3.04
C VAL A 75 -1.73 -8.13 -4.04
N GLU A 76 -1.86 -7.64 -5.27
CA GLU A 76 -2.57 -8.32 -6.36
C GLU A 76 -1.88 -9.62 -6.78
N GLN A 77 -0.57 -9.58 -7.02
CA GLN A 77 0.22 -10.72 -7.50
C GLN A 77 0.22 -11.93 -6.55
N ALA A 78 -0.11 -11.76 -5.26
CA ALA A 78 -0.32 -12.90 -4.35
C ALA A 78 -1.41 -13.88 -4.86
N GLY A 79 -2.36 -13.36 -5.65
CA GLY A 79 -3.41 -14.13 -6.31
C GLY A 79 -2.95 -15.08 -7.39
N ASP A 80 -1.87 -14.74 -8.07
CA ASP A 80 -1.39 -15.50 -9.22
C ASP A 80 -0.38 -16.59 -8.80
N SER A 81 -0.08 -16.66 -7.51
CA SER A 81 0.81 -17.66 -6.97
C SER A 81 0.22 -19.06 -7.14
N LEU A 82 0.89 -19.88 -7.95
CA LEU A 82 0.62 -21.31 -8.12
C LEU A 82 0.89 -22.11 -6.83
N PHE A 83 1.53 -21.50 -5.84
CA PHE A 83 1.86 -22.12 -4.56
C PHE A 83 0.74 -22.01 -3.52
N CYS A 84 -0.36 -21.31 -3.82
CA CYS A 84 -1.49 -21.16 -2.91
C CYS A 84 -2.66 -22.06 -3.34
N ASN A 85 -3.10 -22.95 -2.45
CA ASN A 85 -4.16 -23.94 -2.67
C ASN A 85 -5.55 -23.42 -2.29
N ASN A 86 -5.63 -22.39 -1.44
CA ASN A 86 -6.88 -21.84 -0.92
C ASN A 86 -6.78 -20.32 -0.69
N HIS A 87 -7.92 -19.68 -0.37
CA HIS A 87 -7.99 -18.23 -0.19
C HIS A 87 -7.24 -17.73 1.04
N LEU A 88 -7.13 -18.56 2.09
CA LEU A 88 -6.32 -18.24 3.27
C LEU A 88 -4.84 -18.09 2.90
N GLU A 89 -4.28 -19.06 2.18
CA GLU A 89 -2.88 -19.02 1.74
C GLU A 89 -2.61 -17.79 0.87
N ARG A 90 -3.55 -17.38 0.02
CA ARG A 90 -3.46 -16.15 -0.77
C ARG A 90 -3.46 -14.88 0.09
N PHE A 91 -4.29 -14.83 1.12
CA PHE A 91 -4.31 -13.71 2.06
C PHE A 91 -3.01 -13.62 2.89
N ILE A 92 -2.49 -14.76 3.36
CA ILE A 92 -1.20 -14.84 4.05
C ILE A 92 -0.07 -14.39 3.12
N MET A 93 -0.04 -14.90 1.88
CA MET A 93 0.95 -14.50 0.87
C MET A 93 0.86 -13.00 0.57
N ALA A 94 -0.34 -12.43 0.44
CA ALA A 94 -0.54 -11.00 0.23
C ALA A 94 0.01 -10.17 1.41
N SER A 95 -0.19 -10.64 2.64
CA SER A 95 0.35 -10.00 3.85
C SER A 95 1.88 -10.03 3.88
N GLN A 96 2.48 -11.16 3.49
CA GLN A 96 3.94 -11.29 3.37
C GLN A 96 4.52 -10.44 2.26
N ASN A 97 3.84 -10.39 1.12
CA ASN A 97 4.17 -9.53 -0.01
C ASN A 97 4.16 -8.05 0.39
N TYR A 98 3.12 -7.61 1.08
CA TYR A 98 3.03 -6.25 1.60
C TYR A 98 4.19 -5.92 2.54
N ARG A 99 4.49 -6.79 3.50
CA ARG A 99 5.67 -6.62 4.38
C ARG A 99 6.97 -6.51 3.57
N ARG A 100 7.23 -7.44 2.66
CA ARG A 100 8.45 -7.44 1.83
C ARG A 100 8.58 -6.16 1.00
N TRP A 101 7.49 -5.68 0.42
CA TRP A 101 7.46 -4.42 -0.31
C TRP A 101 7.79 -3.26 0.60
N ALA A 102 7.13 -3.14 1.75
CA ALA A 102 7.35 -2.06 2.70
C ALA A 102 8.80 -1.96 3.18
N LEU A 103 9.45 -3.10 3.47
CA LEU A 103 10.83 -3.14 3.94
C LEU A 103 11.84 -2.85 2.81
N SER A 104 11.54 -3.24 1.56
CA SER A 104 12.41 -2.96 0.41
C SER A 104 12.20 -1.56 -0.19
N HIS A 105 11.04 -0.95 0.08
CA HIS A 105 10.61 0.35 -0.43
C HIS A 105 10.28 1.29 0.74
N GLY A 106 11.16 1.34 1.74
CA GLY A 106 10.90 2.05 3.00
C GLY A 106 10.62 3.55 2.81
N THR A 107 11.24 4.19 1.82
CA THR A 107 10.99 5.61 1.50
C THR A 107 9.61 5.82 0.88
N GLU A 108 9.20 4.94 -0.04
CA GLU A 108 7.87 4.92 -0.64
C GLU A 108 6.81 4.65 0.41
N TYR A 109 7.05 3.68 1.30
CA TYR A 109 6.16 3.36 2.41
C TYR A 109 5.98 4.57 3.35
N GLN A 110 7.07 5.22 3.74
CA GLN A 110 7.02 6.44 4.56
C GLN A 110 6.33 7.60 3.83
N LEU A 111 6.43 7.67 2.51
CA LEU A 111 5.75 8.70 1.74
C LEU A 111 4.22 8.56 1.81
N ILE A 112 3.69 7.34 1.84
CA ILE A 112 2.24 7.07 1.85
C ILE A 112 1.65 6.93 3.27
N TYR A 113 2.44 6.46 4.25
CA TYR A 113 1.95 6.14 5.60
C TYR A 113 2.75 6.78 6.74
N GLY A 114 3.83 7.48 6.43
CA GLY A 114 4.64 8.18 7.43
C GLY A 114 4.03 9.51 7.87
N ASN A 115 4.88 10.38 8.40
CA ASN A 115 4.45 11.70 8.86
C ASN A 115 3.88 12.52 7.68
N PRO A 116 2.76 13.25 7.89
CA PRO A 116 2.23 14.17 6.89
C PRO A 116 3.29 15.17 6.44
N ILE A 117 3.30 15.50 5.15
CA ILE A 117 4.21 16.49 4.59
C ILE A 117 3.64 17.89 4.88
N PRO A 118 4.36 18.76 5.62
CA PRO A 118 3.85 20.07 5.97
C PRO A 118 3.47 20.91 4.75
N GLY A 119 2.23 21.40 4.71
CA GLY A 119 1.70 22.25 3.64
C GLY A 119 1.31 21.52 2.35
N TYR A 120 1.41 20.19 2.31
CA TYR A 120 0.95 19.38 1.18
C TYR A 120 -0.35 18.66 1.54
N GLU A 121 -1.34 18.77 0.65
CA GLU A 121 -2.59 18.01 0.72
C GLU A 121 -2.70 17.12 -0.51
N ALA A 122 -2.81 15.81 -0.30
CA ALA A 122 -2.94 14.85 -1.38
C ALA A 122 -4.30 15.00 -2.07
N PRO A 123 -4.35 15.20 -3.41
CA PRO A 123 -5.62 15.24 -4.12
C PRO A 123 -6.33 13.88 -4.04
N ALA A 124 -7.44 13.83 -3.29
CA ALA A 124 -8.24 12.63 -3.06
C ALA A 124 -8.60 11.90 -4.37
N GLN A 125 -9.07 12.65 -5.38
CA GLN A 125 -9.53 12.08 -6.66
C GLN A 125 -8.43 11.34 -7.43
N VAL A 126 -7.16 11.59 -7.13
CA VAL A 126 -6.00 10.99 -7.79
C VAL A 126 -5.39 9.87 -6.94
N THR A 127 -5.40 10.03 -5.61
CA THR A 127 -4.68 9.14 -4.69
C THR A 127 -5.57 8.04 -4.09
N GLU A 128 -6.83 8.35 -3.76
CA GLU A 128 -7.76 7.40 -3.15
C GLU A 128 -8.03 6.16 -4.02
N PRO A 129 -8.22 6.25 -5.35
CA PRO A 129 -8.48 5.05 -6.16
C PRO A 129 -7.38 3.98 -6.05
N LEU A 130 -6.11 4.38 -5.91
CA LEU A 130 -4.98 3.46 -5.80
C LEU A 130 -4.81 2.93 -4.37
N ALA A 131 -5.11 3.75 -3.36
CA ALA A 131 -5.21 3.29 -1.98
C ALA A 131 -6.32 2.23 -1.82
N ILE A 132 -7.50 2.50 -2.39
CA ILE A 132 -8.64 1.58 -2.45
C ILE A 132 -8.27 0.30 -3.20
N ARG A 133 -7.57 0.39 -4.34
CA ARG A 133 -7.11 -0.78 -5.10
C ARG A 133 -6.25 -1.73 -4.26
N SER A 134 -5.31 -1.18 -3.48
CA SER A 134 -4.48 -1.98 -2.56
C SER A 134 -5.33 -2.72 -1.52
N PHE A 135 -6.32 -2.02 -0.94
CA PHE A 135 -7.25 -2.60 0.04
C PHE A 135 -8.16 -3.68 -0.59
N GLN A 136 -8.77 -3.38 -1.75
CA GLN A 136 -9.55 -4.32 -2.56
C GLN A 136 -8.77 -5.60 -2.85
N GLY A 137 -7.47 -5.46 -3.17
CA GLY A 137 -6.63 -6.58 -3.53
C GLY A 137 -6.42 -7.60 -2.41
N ALA A 138 -6.40 -7.15 -1.15
CA ALA A 138 -6.35 -8.05 0.01
C ALA A 138 -7.76 -8.54 0.40
N LEU A 139 -8.76 -7.64 0.39
CA LEU A 139 -10.13 -7.95 0.77
C LEU A 139 -10.76 -9.05 -0.10
N ARG A 140 -10.44 -9.10 -1.40
CA ARG A 140 -11.02 -10.10 -2.33
C ARG A 140 -10.82 -11.55 -1.85
N TRP A 141 -9.72 -11.86 -1.14
CA TRP A 141 -9.48 -13.21 -0.62
C TRP A 141 -10.33 -13.52 0.60
N ILE A 142 -10.57 -12.53 1.47
CA ILE A 142 -11.50 -12.65 2.60
C ILE A 142 -12.93 -12.85 2.07
N VAL A 143 -13.31 -12.07 1.06
CA VAL A 143 -14.62 -12.18 0.40
C VAL A 143 -14.81 -13.56 -0.24
N ALA A 144 -13.83 -14.03 -1.01
CA ALA A 144 -13.90 -15.34 -1.65
C ALA A 144 -13.95 -16.48 -0.61
N ALA A 145 -13.14 -16.41 0.45
CA ALA A 145 -13.19 -17.37 1.54
C ALA A 145 -14.56 -17.40 2.24
N TRP A 146 -15.18 -16.24 2.46
CA TRP A 146 -16.51 -16.14 3.06
C TRP A 146 -17.59 -16.75 2.15
N GLN A 147 -17.58 -16.41 0.86
CA GLN A 147 -18.52 -16.94 -0.14
C GLN A 147 -18.42 -18.47 -0.27
N GLU A 148 -17.22 -19.03 -0.18
CA GLU A 148 -16.96 -20.47 -0.23
C GLU A 148 -17.07 -21.16 1.15
N GLN A 149 -17.52 -20.46 2.19
CA GLN A 149 -17.67 -20.99 3.56
C GLN A 149 -16.35 -21.48 4.20
N GLN A 150 -15.20 -21.06 3.65
CA GLN A 150 -13.86 -21.21 4.22
C GLN A 150 -13.58 -20.16 5.31
N LEU A 151 -14.45 -19.15 5.43
CA LEU A 151 -14.44 -18.15 6.49
C LEU A 151 -15.86 -17.99 7.04
N ARG A 152 -15.99 -18.00 8.37
CA ARG A 152 -17.22 -17.67 9.09
C ARG A 152 -16.96 -16.45 9.95
N ILE A 153 -17.81 -15.43 9.85
CA ILE A 153 -17.69 -14.23 10.69
C ILE A 153 -17.80 -14.67 12.16
N PRO A 154 -16.76 -14.45 12.98
CA PRO A 154 -16.82 -14.79 14.40
C PRO A 154 -17.90 -13.99 15.13
N HIS A 155 -18.50 -14.56 16.18
CA HIS A 155 -19.58 -13.93 16.94
C HIS A 155 -19.24 -12.51 17.43
N TYR A 156 -17.99 -12.27 17.86
CA TYR A 156 -17.53 -10.96 18.32
C TYR A 156 -17.34 -9.92 17.20
N TYR A 157 -17.52 -10.29 15.92
CA TYR A 157 -17.58 -9.38 14.78
C TYR A 157 -18.97 -9.32 14.12
N GLU A 158 -19.96 -10.09 14.60
CA GLU A 158 -21.32 -10.06 14.04
C GLU A 158 -21.99 -8.69 14.24
N THR A 159 -21.62 -7.97 15.29
CA THR A 159 -22.15 -6.63 15.58
C THR A 159 -21.05 -5.57 15.36
N VAL A 160 -21.15 -4.84 14.26
CA VAL A 160 -20.33 -3.64 14.01
C VAL A 160 -20.89 -2.48 14.85
N PRO A 161 -20.05 -1.65 15.50
CA PRO A 161 -20.54 -0.47 16.23
C PRO A 161 -21.42 0.43 15.37
N GLU A 162 -22.54 0.88 15.93
CA GLU A 162 -23.57 1.66 15.19
C GLU A 162 -23.02 2.93 14.54
N THR A 163 -22.04 3.58 15.18
CA THR A 163 -21.41 4.80 14.66
C THR A 163 -20.48 4.53 13.48
N ILE A 164 -20.02 3.29 13.29
CA ILE A 164 -19.11 2.90 12.21
C ILE A 164 -19.89 2.37 11.00
N TYR A 165 -21.04 1.73 11.23
CA TYR A 165 -21.83 1.07 10.20
C TYR A 165 -22.12 1.98 8.97
N PRO A 166 -22.61 3.23 9.11
CA PRO A 166 -22.88 4.09 7.96
C PRO A 166 -21.64 4.40 7.12
N HIS A 167 -20.48 4.53 7.77
CA HIS A 167 -19.20 4.78 7.08
C HIS A 167 -18.78 3.56 6.27
N LEU A 168 -18.91 2.35 6.82
CA LEU A 168 -18.64 1.12 6.07
C LEU A 168 -19.63 0.92 4.92
N THR A 169 -20.91 1.24 5.09
CA THR A 169 -21.89 1.21 4.00
C THR A 169 -21.53 2.20 2.89
N HIS A 170 -20.98 3.37 3.21
CA HIS A 170 -20.48 4.30 2.20
C HIS A 170 -19.24 3.75 1.49
N PHE A 171 -18.24 3.35 2.25
CA PHE A 171 -16.97 2.82 1.73
C PHE A 171 -17.16 1.56 0.88
N LYS A 172 -18.13 0.70 1.24
CA LYS A 172 -18.55 -0.47 0.46
C LYS A 172 -18.91 -0.12 -0.98
N LYS A 173 -19.53 1.04 -1.24
CA LYS A 173 -19.88 1.50 -2.59
C LYS A 173 -18.65 1.87 -3.42
N GLU A 174 -17.60 2.36 -2.79
CA GLU A 174 -16.33 2.69 -3.44
C GLU A 174 -15.52 1.44 -3.75
N VAL A 175 -15.50 0.49 -2.80
CA VAL A 175 -14.76 -0.76 -2.92
C VAL A 175 -15.44 -1.77 -3.85
N GLY A 176 -16.78 -1.82 -3.89
CA GLY A 176 -17.53 -2.59 -4.88
C GLY A 176 -17.79 -4.08 -4.56
N PHE A 177 -17.52 -4.56 -3.34
CA PHE A 177 -17.92 -5.90 -2.92
C PHE A 177 -19.25 -5.88 -2.15
N ASP A 178 -20.26 -6.60 -2.64
CA ASP A 178 -21.55 -6.69 -1.94
C ASP A 178 -21.52 -7.77 -0.84
N VAL A 179 -20.87 -7.47 0.29
CA VAL A 179 -20.72 -8.36 1.45
C VAL A 179 -21.12 -7.67 2.76
N PRO A 180 -21.27 -8.40 3.88
CA PRO A 180 -21.57 -7.79 5.17
C PRO A 180 -20.49 -6.79 5.61
N GLU A 181 -20.90 -5.70 6.25
CA GLU A 181 -20.03 -4.65 6.82
C GLU A 181 -19.01 -5.23 7.80
N ALA A 182 -19.35 -6.32 8.48
CA ALA A 182 -18.45 -7.07 9.35
C ALA A 182 -17.15 -7.50 8.64
N LEU A 183 -17.19 -7.90 7.36
CA LEU A 183 -15.96 -8.26 6.63
C LEU A 183 -15.06 -7.05 6.37
N TYR A 184 -15.65 -5.89 6.09
CA TYR A 184 -14.90 -4.64 5.96
C TYR A 184 -14.25 -4.25 7.29
N TYR A 185 -15.02 -4.32 8.38
CA TYR A 185 -14.53 -4.05 9.73
C TYR A 185 -13.36 -4.98 10.10
N MET A 186 -13.54 -6.29 9.89
CA MET A 186 -12.50 -7.30 10.09
C MET A 186 -11.25 -7.03 9.24
N MET A 187 -11.42 -6.60 7.99
CA MET A 187 -10.32 -6.24 7.12
C MET A 187 -9.56 -5.00 7.63
N PHE A 188 -10.25 -3.98 8.14
CA PHE A 188 -9.60 -2.85 8.80
C PHE A 188 -8.82 -3.27 10.04
N VAL A 189 -9.36 -4.17 10.88
CA VAL A 189 -8.63 -4.73 12.02
C VAL A 189 -7.37 -5.47 11.58
N ALA A 190 -7.48 -6.34 10.57
CA ALA A 190 -6.35 -7.08 10.05
C ALA A 190 -5.28 -6.15 9.45
N TRP A 191 -5.71 -5.18 8.64
CA TRP A 191 -4.83 -4.18 8.04
C TRP A 191 -4.12 -3.34 9.10
N SER A 192 -4.81 -2.87 10.14
CA SER A 192 -4.20 -2.10 11.24
C SER A 192 -3.12 -2.90 11.97
N ARG A 193 -3.33 -4.20 12.22
CA ARG A 193 -2.33 -5.06 12.86
C ARG A 193 -1.11 -5.29 11.95
N ILE A 194 -1.35 -5.64 10.69
CA ILE A 194 -0.28 -5.85 9.69
C ILE A 194 0.55 -4.58 9.57
N HIS A 195 -0.11 -3.44 9.36
CA HIS A 195 0.52 -2.15 9.18
C HIS A 195 1.30 -1.73 10.42
N GLY A 196 0.74 -1.90 11.62
CA GLY A 196 1.43 -1.62 12.89
C GLY A 196 2.70 -2.44 13.06
N MET A 197 2.67 -3.74 12.74
CA MET A 197 3.88 -4.57 12.79
C MET A 197 4.95 -4.11 11.80
N ILE A 198 4.55 -3.80 10.56
CA ILE A 198 5.46 -3.31 9.52
C ILE A 198 6.08 -1.98 9.92
N MET A 199 5.29 -1.02 10.42
CA MET A 199 5.78 0.29 10.89
C MET A 199 6.82 0.12 12.01
N LEU A 200 6.50 -0.69 13.02
CA LEU A 200 7.40 -0.94 14.15
C LEU A 200 8.71 -1.59 13.69
N GLU A 201 8.64 -2.53 12.74
CA GLU A 201 9.82 -3.14 12.15
C GLU A 201 10.64 -2.15 11.32
N LEU A 202 9.99 -1.40 10.42
CA LEU A 202 10.65 -0.46 9.52
C LEU A 202 11.42 0.64 10.26
N PHE A 203 10.92 1.04 11.44
CA PHE A 203 11.58 2.02 12.31
C PHE A 203 12.50 1.41 13.37
N GLY A 204 12.79 0.11 13.29
CA GLY A 204 13.75 -0.55 14.19
C GLY A 204 13.28 -0.72 15.63
N HIS A 205 11.96 -0.61 15.90
CA HIS A 205 11.43 -0.77 17.26
C HIS A 205 11.48 -2.21 17.77
N TYR A 206 11.73 -3.19 16.90
CA TYR A 206 11.97 -4.58 17.27
C TYR A 206 13.47 -4.92 17.44
N ASP A 207 14.37 -4.00 17.10
CA ASP A 207 15.80 -4.24 17.09
C ASP A 207 16.28 -4.65 18.49
N GLY A 208 17.02 -5.76 18.56
CA GLY A 208 17.55 -6.32 19.80
C GLY A 208 16.57 -7.14 20.65
N ALA A 209 15.26 -7.03 20.43
CA ALA A 209 14.26 -7.77 21.21
C ALA A 209 13.86 -9.11 20.58
N LEU A 210 13.50 -9.10 19.29
CA LEU A 210 12.93 -10.28 18.62
C LEU A 210 13.95 -11.10 17.81
N GLY A 211 14.98 -10.44 17.26
CA GLY A 211 16.00 -11.06 16.40
C GLY A 211 15.47 -11.43 15.01
N ASP A 212 14.46 -12.31 14.93
CA ASP A 212 13.82 -12.73 13.68
C ASP A 212 12.40 -12.11 13.54
N THR A 213 12.36 -10.90 13.01
CA THR A 213 11.11 -10.17 12.75
C THR A 213 10.24 -10.83 11.67
N ALA A 214 10.84 -11.61 10.77
CA ALA A 214 10.10 -12.34 9.74
C ALA A 214 9.33 -13.52 10.34
N ALA A 215 9.97 -14.29 11.23
CA ALA A 215 9.30 -15.36 11.98
C ALA A 215 8.21 -14.80 12.90
N PHE A 216 8.48 -13.69 13.60
CA PHE A 216 7.48 -13.00 14.42
C PHE A 216 6.25 -12.60 13.59
N PHE A 217 6.46 -11.91 12.47
CA PHE A 217 5.36 -11.50 11.59
C PHE A 217 4.57 -12.71 11.07
N GLN A 218 5.24 -13.76 10.58
CA GLN A 218 4.56 -14.97 10.12
C GLN A 218 3.73 -15.64 11.22
N HIS A 219 4.26 -15.71 12.44
CA HIS A 219 3.55 -16.27 13.58
C HIS A 219 2.29 -15.46 13.91
N GLU A 220 2.39 -14.13 13.95
CA GLU A 220 1.25 -13.25 14.22
C GLU A 220 0.20 -13.29 13.13
N ILE A 221 0.59 -13.38 11.85
CA ILE A 221 -0.36 -13.60 10.75
C ILE A 221 -1.13 -14.91 10.96
N ASN A 222 -0.45 -16.00 11.34
CA ASN A 222 -1.09 -17.30 11.58
C ASN A 222 -2.05 -17.29 12.78
N ILE A 223 -1.80 -16.46 13.79
CA ILE A 223 -2.73 -16.25 14.91
C ILE A 223 -3.91 -15.39 14.46
N MET A 224 -3.63 -14.29 13.76
CA MET A 224 -4.66 -13.35 13.31
C MET A 224 -5.69 -14.02 12.40
N VAL A 225 -5.28 -14.86 11.45
CA VAL A 225 -6.22 -15.54 10.54
C VAL A 225 -7.19 -16.49 11.28
N LYS A 226 -6.75 -17.10 12.39
CA LYS A 226 -7.64 -17.89 13.27
C LYS A 226 -8.71 -17.00 13.89
N GLN A 227 -8.32 -15.80 14.32
CA GLN A 227 -9.23 -14.81 14.91
C GLN A 227 -10.17 -14.16 13.89
N LEU A 228 -9.82 -14.20 12.59
CA LEU A 228 -10.70 -13.77 11.50
C LEU A 228 -11.73 -14.84 11.09
N GLY A 229 -11.71 -16.03 11.70
CA GLY A 229 -12.72 -17.05 11.48
C GLY A 229 -12.51 -17.90 10.23
N PHE A 230 -11.28 -17.97 9.70
CA PHE A 230 -10.93 -18.97 8.70
C PHE A 230 -11.08 -20.38 9.29
N THR A 231 -11.75 -21.27 8.54
CA THR A 231 -12.07 -22.65 8.97
C THR A 231 -10.98 -23.63 8.58
N ILE A 232 -10.24 -23.33 7.51
CA ILE A 232 -8.99 -23.98 7.14
C ILE A 232 -7.87 -23.21 7.85
N LEU A 233 -6.97 -23.90 8.53
CA LEU A 233 -5.85 -23.29 9.25
C LEU A 233 -4.53 -23.59 8.53
N PRO A 234 -3.53 -22.70 8.63
CA PRO A 234 -2.22 -22.93 8.01
C PRO A 234 -1.43 -24.03 8.71
#